data_AF-L0I879-F1
#
_entry.id   AF-L0I879-F1
#
_cell.length_a   1.000
_cell.length_b   1.000
_cell.length_c   1.000
_cell.angle_alpha   90.00
_cell.angle_beta   90.00
_cell.angle_gamma   90.00
#
_symmetry.space_group_name_H-M   'P 1'
#
loop_
_entity.id
_entity.type
_entity.pdbx_description
1 polymer ?
#
loop_
_entity_poly.entity_id
_entity_poly.type
_entity_poly.pdbx_seq_one_letter_code
_entity_poly.pdbx_strand_id
1 'polypeptide(L)'
;MKSVERTSDGTGDRAPNRECYRCDRDVAPARLFRLVSEPPAALSNEYQIAERFCCPDCAAAINLSEFAERVKARARRSDPQ
;
A
#
# COMPACT_ATOMS: atom_id res chain seq x y z
N MET A 1 10.64 33.11 -3.52
CA MET A 1 9.17 32.99 -3.34
C MET A 1 8.77 31.62 -3.90
N LYS A 2 8.18 30.65 -3.20
CA LYS A 2 7.74 30.48 -1.81
C LYS A 2 8.08 29.02 -1.43
N SER A 3 8.69 28.81 -0.27
CA SER A 3 8.63 27.53 0.43
C SER A 3 7.17 27.18 0.68
N VAL A 4 6.78 25.95 0.34
CA VAL A 4 5.50 25.41 0.77
C VAL A 4 5.81 24.51 1.96
N GLU A 5 5.86 25.14 3.13
CA GLU A 5 5.82 24.43 4.41
C GLU A 5 4.43 23.82 4.52
N ARG A 6 4.35 22.49 4.42
CA ARG A 6 3.10 21.76 4.65
C ARG A 6 3.01 21.47 6.15
N THR A 7 2.51 22.45 6.89
CA THR A 7 2.03 22.27 8.25
C THR A 7 0.80 21.36 8.21
N SER A 8 0.98 20.10 8.60
CA SER A 8 -0.16 19.24 8.94
C SER A 8 -0.36 19.34 10.45
N ASP A 9 -1.32 20.16 10.83
CA ASP A 9 -1.78 20.31 12.21
C ASP A 9 -2.25 18.96 12.78
N GLY A 10 -1.73 18.63 13.95
CA GLY A 10 -2.24 17.55 14.77
C GLY A 10 -3.61 17.93 15.34
N THR A 11 -4.63 17.12 15.05
CA THR A 11 -5.50 16.45 16.03
C THR A 11 -6.61 15.75 15.25
N GLY A 12 -6.47 14.44 15.14
CA GLY A 12 -7.49 13.57 14.60
C GLY A 12 -6.91 12.18 14.63
N ASP A 13 -7.39 11.37 15.57
CA ASP A 13 -7.24 9.93 15.60
C ASP A 13 -7.81 9.33 14.30
N ARG A 14 -7.08 9.54 13.20
CA ARG A 14 -7.39 8.99 11.89
C ARG A 14 -6.82 7.60 11.98
N ALA A 15 -7.66 6.67 12.45
CA ALA A 15 -7.31 5.27 12.62
C ALA A 15 -6.32 4.86 11.51
N PRO A 16 -5.07 4.46 11.85
CA PRO A 16 -3.97 4.25 10.90
C PRO A 16 -4.23 3.14 9.85
N ASN A 17 -5.44 2.59 9.84
CA ASN A 17 -5.89 1.45 9.04
C ASN A 17 -6.63 1.85 7.74
N ARG A 18 -6.56 3.11 7.29
CA ARG A 18 -7.30 3.56 6.10
C ARG A 18 -6.43 3.97 4.91
N GLU A 19 -5.13 4.18 5.12
CA GLU A 19 -4.21 4.59 4.05
C GLU A 19 -3.37 3.40 3.60
N CYS A 20 -3.10 3.33 2.29
CA CYS A 20 -2.19 2.34 1.77
C CYS A 20 -0.75 2.69 2.15
N TYR A 21 -0.06 1.83 2.90
CA TYR A 21 1.30 2.08 3.39
C TYR A 21 2.37 2.34 2.30
N ARG A 22 2.07 2.00 1.03
CA ARG A 22 2.98 2.12 -0.11
C ARG A 22 2.81 3.39 -0.91
N CYS A 23 1.60 3.93 -0.98
CA CYS A 23 1.27 5.06 -1.85
C CYS A 23 0.49 6.16 -1.14
N ASP A 24 0.25 6.02 0.16
CA ASP A 24 -0.46 6.94 1.06
C ASP A 24 -1.86 7.35 0.58
N ARG A 25 -2.42 6.62 -0.41
CA ARG A 25 -3.77 6.84 -0.90
C ARG A 25 -4.77 6.39 0.16
N ASP A 26 -5.74 7.25 0.45
CA ASP A 26 -6.94 6.91 1.22
C ASP A 26 -7.80 5.95 0.39
N VAL A 27 -7.95 4.73 0.88
CA VAL A 27 -8.68 3.66 0.18
C VAL A 27 -9.73 3.11 1.14
N ALA A 28 -10.93 2.89 0.62
CA ALA A 28 -12.00 2.29 1.40
C ALA A 28 -11.51 1.00 2.11
N PRO A 29 -11.72 0.84 3.43
CA PRO A 29 -11.15 -0.28 4.20
C PRO A 29 -11.45 -1.67 3.61
N ALA A 30 -12.65 -1.85 3.04
CA ALA A 30 -13.07 -3.09 2.38
C ALA A 30 -12.23 -3.46 1.13
N ARG A 31 -11.41 -2.54 0.61
CA ARG A 31 -10.53 -2.74 -0.54
C ARG A 31 -9.06 -2.85 -0.15
N LEU A 32 -8.72 -2.73 1.13
CA LEU A 32 -7.36 -2.87 1.63
C LEU A 32 -7.06 -4.34 1.96
N PHE A 33 -5.88 -4.79 1.57
CA PHE A 33 -5.29 -6.05 2.02
C PHE A 33 -4.53 -5.82 3.32
N ARG A 34 -4.81 -6.65 4.34
CA ARG A 34 -3.99 -6.70 5.55
C ARG A 34 -2.78 -7.61 5.30
N LEU A 35 -1.59 -7.05 5.41
CA LEU A 35 -0.32 -7.75 5.28
C LEU A 35 0.29 -7.95 6.66
N VAL A 36 0.56 -9.21 7.01
CA VAL A 36 1.28 -9.56 8.23
C VAL A 36 2.59 -10.23 7.82
N SER A 37 3.71 -9.67 8.28
CA SER A 37 5.03 -10.25 8.06
C SER A 37 5.62 -10.69 9.40
N GLU A 38 5.83 -11.98 9.54
CA GLU A 38 6.45 -12.59 10.72
C GLU A 38 7.86 -13.05 10.36
N PRO A 39 8.91 -12.52 11.01
CA PRO A 39 10.26 -12.96 10.74
C PRO A 39 10.49 -14.39 11.27
N PRO A 40 11.26 -15.22 10.54
CA PRO A 40 11.73 -16.49 11.09
C PRO A 40 12.52 -16.27 12.39
N ALA A 41 12.50 -17.28 13.28
CA ALA A 41 13.15 -17.18 14.59
C ALA A 41 14.62 -16.74 14.53
N ALA A 42 15.37 -17.20 13.52
CA ALA A 42 16.78 -16.83 13.30
C ALA A 42 16.99 -15.32 13.09
N LEU A 43 15.96 -14.59 12.67
CA LEU A 43 15.99 -13.16 12.37
C LEU A 43 15.23 -12.31 13.42
N SER A 44 14.74 -12.93 14.51
CA SER A 44 13.92 -12.25 15.52
C SER A 44 14.65 -11.15 16.32
N ASN A 45 15.98 -11.18 16.35
CA ASN A 45 16.80 -10.13 16.97
C ASN A 45 16.98 -8.90 16.07
N GLU A 46 16.74 -9.04 14.76
CA GLU A 46 16.94 -7.99 13.76
C GLU A 46 15.61 -7.42 13.24
N TYR A 47 14.57 -8.24 13.18
CA TYR A 47 13.27 -7.88 12.61
C TYR A 47 12.15 -8.15 13.60
N GLN A 48 11.12 -7.30 13.55
CA GLN A 48 9.90 -7.43 14.35
C GLN A 48 8.73 -7.84 13.47
N ILE A 49 7.70 -8.42 14.09
CA ILE A 49 6.41 -8.63 13.44
C ILE A 49 5.85 -7.28 13.02
N ALA A 50 5.35 -7.19 11.79
CA ALA A 50 4.74 -5.97 11.28
C ALA A 50 3.39 -6.26 10.62
N GLU A 51 2.43 -5.37 10.87
CA GLU A 51 1.14 -5.34 10.19
C GLU A 51 1.03 -4.04 9.38
N ARG A 52 0.62 -4.15 8.10
CA ARG A 52 0.44 -3.02 7.18
C ARG A 52 -0.79 -3.22 6.30
N PHE A 53 -1.37 -2.13 5.79
CA PHE A 53 -2.50 -2.18 4.85
C PHE A 53 -2.09 -1.73 3.45
N CYS A 54 -2.36 -2.56 2.44
CA CYS A 54 -1.95 -2.33 1.05
C CYS A 54 -3.16 -2.26 0.12
N CYS A 55 -3.18 -1.31 -0.83
CA CYS A 55 -4.22 -1.27 -1.85
C CYS A 55 -3.98 -2.35 -2.93
N PRO A 56 -5.00 -2.71 -3.73
CA PRO A 56 -4.88 -3.79 -4.71
C PRO A 56 -3.79 -3.56 -5.76
N ASP A 57 -3.66 -2.32 -6.23
CA ASP A 57 -2.66 -1.96 -7.23
C ASP A 57 -1.24 -2.13 -6.67
N CYS A 58 -1.00 -1.66 -5.43
CA CYS A 58 0.30 -1.76 -4.80
C CYS A 58 0.64 -3.19 -4.40
N ALA A 59 -0.33 -3.99 -3.96
CA ALA A 59 -0.16 -5.41 -3.69
C ALA A 59 0.24 -6.17 -4.96
N ALA A 60 -0.41 -5.86 -6.09
CA ALA A 60 -0.04 -6.44 -7.38
C ALA A 60 1.36 -6.01 -7.83
N ALA A 61 1.74 -4.74 -7.62
CA ALA A 61 3.06 -4.23 -7.98
C ALA A 61 4.22 -4.87 -7.21
N ILE A 62 3.98 -5.48 -6.04
CA ILE A 62 4.99 -6.24 -5.27
C ILE A 62 4.78 -7.75 -5.36
N ASN A 63 4.02 -8.22 -6.36
CA ASN A 63 3.77 -9.64 -6.63
C ASN A 63 3.08 -10.39 -5.49
N LEU A 64 2.34 -9.70 -4.61
CA LEU A 64 1.48 -10.35 -3.62
C LEU A 64 0.11 -10.71 -4.20
N SER A 65 -0.20 -10.23 -5.39
CA SER A 65 -1.42 -10.56 -6.13
C SER A 65 -1.16 -10.42 -7.62
N GLU A 66 -1.90 -11.17 -8.43
CA GLU A 66 -1.85 -11.02 -9.88
C GLU A 66 -2.98 -10.15 -10.40
N PHE A 67 -2.70 -9.37 -11.45
CA PHE A 67 -3.75 -8.70 -12.21
C PHE A 67 -4.61 -9.74 -12.92
N ALA A 68 -5.93 -9.57 -12.86
CA ALA A 68 -6.82 -10.36 -13.69
C ALA A 68 -6.52 -10.15 -15.18
N GLU A 69 -6.70 -11.19 -16.01
CA GLU A 69 -6.43 -11.14 -17.45
C GLU A 69 -7.16 -9.98 -18.16
N ARG A 70 -8.37 -9.63 -17.71
CA ARG A 70 -9.11 -8.48 -18.24
C ARG A 70 -8.35 -7.15 -18.06
N VAL A 71 -7.68 -6.97 -16.93
CA VAL A 71 -6.90 -5.76 -16.63
C VAL A 71 -5.63 -5.74 -17.47
N LYS A 72 -4.92 -6.88 -17.55
CA LYS A 72 -3.75 -7.06 -18.43
C LYS A 72 -4.10 -6.74 -19.89
N ALA A 73 -5.24 -7.25 -20.38
CA ALA A 73 -5.72 -7.01 -21.74
C ALA A 73 -6.05 -5.54 -22.01
N ARG A 74 -6.53 -4.77 -21.01
CA ARG A 74 -6.78 -3.33 -21.14
C ARG A 74 -5.47 -2.55 -21.27
N ALA A 75 -4.48 -2.87 -20.43
CA ALA A 75 -3.17 -2.21 -20.47
C ALA A 75 -2.51 -2.39 -21.84
N ARG A 76 -2.51 -3.62 -22.38
CA ARG A 76 -1.97 -3.94 -23.72
C ARG A 76 -2.64 -3.17 -24.86
N ARG A 77 -3.92 -2.80 -24.73
CA ARG A 77 -4.63 -1.97 -25.72
C ARG A 77 -4.37 -0.47 -25.56
N SER A 78 -3.87 -0.06 -24.41
CA SER A 78 -3.63 1.35 -24.05
C SER A 78 -2.19 1.78 -24.34
N ASP A 79 -1.35 0.85 -24.81
CA ASP A 79 -0.01 1.09 -25.32
C ASP A 79 -0.12 1.24 -26.85
N PRO A 80 -0.16 2.46 -27.41
CA PRO A 80 0.07 2.62 -28.84
C PRO A 80 1.56 2.35 -29.08
N GLN A 81 1.82 1.27 -29.81
CA GLN A 81 3.15 0.93 -30.29
C GLN A 81 3.72 2.05 -31.16
#